data_AF-A0A2K8KHS7-F1
#
_entry.id   AF-A0A2K8KHS7-F1
#
_cell.length_a   1.000
_cell.length_b   1.000
_cell.length_c   1.000
_cell.angle_alpha   90.00
_cell.angle_beta   90.00
_cell.angle_gamma   90.00
#
_symmetry.space_group_name_H-M   'P 1'
#
loop_
_entity.id
_entity.type
_entity.pdbx_description
1 polymer ?
#
loop_
_entity_poly.entity_id
_entity_poly.type
_entity_poly.pdbx_seq_one_letter_code
_entity_poly.pdbx_strand_id
1 'polypeptide(L)'
;MKSDLNNSQKDQLQVEISKNKQRVMNGYINNSVVPKMNRFANQRHLVAIRNAVVANIPLIIIGALFLILLNFPIGLKDGDTLGSIMPAKLNTAFLQVYRMTMGLLAVVTSFCIGSELAKSYKMDPTTSGVLSLIGFMMWVGVDVATNTIKIGALGSNGLFVAIISGILIFEFYRLCKKYNITLRMPRQVPAAVANSFIILIPLAIYALIVMTLRFIVGFDFINDMGKILSPLQSVLNDTLGGTMVIALLITFFWIFGLSGASLVGSIMRPFWTQAIEANADAFLNGSEIPYRYPEQFMQWGVWVGGSGATLGLIIAALLLAKSKQVKSIAKTSAIPGIFNINEPVIFGMPIMLNLYLILPFIFVPQIAILVNALWVKIFAIQWVALAPWTLPGPIGAVLSSGVNPFGWVPAVSTIIVSTVVYAPFLIAYDKQILKEEKLLANDQSAFEPYNFVQSVWYTVFSKKSLNHELIKQAKEEKIQAKLQYKENQNILKQSNFEAEKNKIKTQKAEFKSAFAQLNSTYKEDKLKIVNGFKTDLETKNQLLKSQQDKQQVENIKMEILELKNKYWQVRAELQDEFYLKKMELIN
;
A
#
# COMPACT_ATOMS: atom_id res chain seq x y z
N MET A 1 -1.73 53.99 14.37
CA MET A 1 -0.67 53.18 15.03
C MET A 1 0.47 52.71 14.11
N LYS A 2 0.44 52.90 12.77
CA LYS A 2 1.60 52.58 11.89
C LYS A 2 2.50 53.78 11.54
N SER A 3 2.06 55.01 11.85
CA SER A 3 2.77 56.25 11.52
C SER A 3 3.97 56.54 12.43
N ASP A 4 3.94 56.08 13.70
CA ASP A 4 4.88 56.55 14.73
C ASP A 4 5.96 55.51 15.11
N LEU A 5 6.03 54.39 14.37
CA LEU A 5 7.00 53.32 14.63
C LEU A 5 8.26 53.55 13.79
N ASN A 6 9.43 53.49 14.44
CA ASN A 6 10.71 53.51 13.74
C ASN A 6 10.92 52.20 12.94
N ASN A 7 11.86 52.20 11.98
CA ASN A 7 12.03 51.07 11.05
C ASN A 7 12.33 49.75 11.77
N SER A 8 13.12 49.77 12.84
CA SER A 8 13.42 48.58 13.66
C SER A 8 12.18 47.99 14.34
N GLN A 9 11.30 48.83 14.89
CA GLN A 9 10.05 48.40 15.49
C GLN A 9 9.06 47.87 14.46
N LYS A 10 9.01 48.45 13.25
CA LYS A 10 8.21 47.93 12.13
C LYS A 10 8.68 46.54 11.70
N ASP A 11 9.99 46.31 11.65
CA ASP A 11 10.57 45.01 11.30
C ASP A 11 10.26 43.94 12.36
N GLN A 12 10.39 44.28 13.65
CA GLN A 12 10.01 43.37 14.75
C GLN A 12 8.52 43.00 14.70
N LEU A 13 7.64 43.98 14.44
CA LEU A 13 6.20 43.77 14.32
C LEU A 13 5.85 42.90 13.09
N GLN A 14 6.58 43.05 11.97
CA GLN A 14 6.43 42.16 10.81
C GLN A 14 6.92 40.73 11.10
N VAL A 15 8.03 40.57 11.82
CA VAL A 15 8.53 39.26 12.27
C VAL A 15 7.51 38.59 13.20
N GLU A 16 6.89 39.34 14.10
CA GLU A 16 5.90 38.81 15.04
C GLU A 16 4.57 38.46 14.34
N ILE A 17 4.10 39.29 13.40
CA ILE A 17 2.94 38.99 12.54
C ILE A 17 3.18 37.74 11.71
N SER A 18 4.37 37.57 11.13
CA SER A 18 4.70 36.38 10.32
C SER A 18 4.77 35.10 11.17
N LYS A 19 5.35 35.17 12.37
CA LYS A 19 5.33 34.07 13.35
C LYS A 19 3.92 33.71 13.79
N ASN A 20 3.06 34.70 14.04
CA ASN A 20 1.66 34.46 14.39
C ASN A 20 0.85 33.87 13.22
N LYS A 21 1.06 34.34 11.99
CA LYS A 21 0.45 33.72 10.80
C LYS A 21 0.89 32.27 10.62
N GLN A 22 2.18 31.96 10.83
CA GLN A 22 2.68 30.58 10.82
C GLN A 22 2.05 29.73 11.93
N ARG A 23 1.93 30.26 13.15
CA ARG A 23 1.26 29.56 14.27
C ARG A 23 -0.20 29.25 13.98
N VAL A 24 -0.93 30.23 13.45
CA VAL A 24 -2.34 30.08 13.09
C VAL A 24 -2.49 29.07 11.94
N MET A 25 -1.68 29.18 10.88
CA MET A 25 -1.72 28.24 9.76
C MET A 25 -1.34 26.82 10.17
N ASN A 26 -0.30 26.65 10.99
CA ASN A 26 0.08 25.36 11.57
C ASN A 26 -1.02 24.81 12.50
N GLY A 27 -1.71 25.68 13.24
CA GLY A 27 -2.87 25.34 14.05
C GLY A 27 -4.04 24.81 13.22
N TYR A 28 -4.39 25.50 12.12
CA TYR A 28 -5.42 25.03 11.19
C TYR A 28 -5.03 23.72 10.50
N ILE A 29 -3.79 23.57 10.05
CA ILE A 29 -3.29 22.34 9.43
C ILE A 29 -3.37 21.17 10.43
N ASN A 30 -2.82 21.33 11.63
CA ASN A 30 -2.78 20.26 12.63
C ASN A 30 -4.14 19.92 13.24
N ASN A 31 -5.03 20.90 13.39
CA ASN A 31 -6.32 20.68 14.08
C ASN A 31 -7.48 20.39 13.12
N SER A 32 -7.41 20.78 11.85
CA SER A 32 -8.49 20.58 10.88
C SER A 32 -8.13 19.67 9.72
N VAL A 33 -6.94 19.84 9.13
CA VAL A 33 -6.55 19.13 7.91
C VAL A 33 -5.99 17.74 8.25
N VAL A 34 -5.00 17.67 9.14
CA VAL A 34 -4.37 16.42 9.60
C VAL A 34 -5.37 15.40 10.17
N PRO A 35 -6.35 15.76 11.01
CA PRO A 35 -7.31 14.79 11.55
C PRO A 35 -8.28 14.27 10.48
N LYS A 36 -8.73 15.12 9.55
CA LYS A 36 -9.58 14.70 8.42
C LYS A 36 -8.82 13.76 7.49
N MET A 37 -7.54 14.05 7.22
CA MET A 37 -6.66 13.18 6.46
C MET A 37 -6.42 11.85 7.16
N ASN A 38 -6.15 11.86 8.47
CA ASN A 38 -5.97 10.63 9.23
C ASN A 38 -7.24 9.78 9.23
N ARG A 39 -8.44 10.39 9.26
CA ARG A 39 -9.69 9.65 9.09
C ARG A 39 -9.82 9.04 7.69
N PHE A 40 -9.41 9.76 6.64
CA PHE A 40 -9.41 9.25 5.27
C PHE A 40 -8.38 8.13 5.08
N ALA A 41 -7.12 8.35 5.45
CA ALA A 41 -6.04 7.37 5.31
C ALA A 41 -6.27 6.10 6.15
N ASN A 42 -6.97 6.20 7.28
CA ASN A 42 -7.35 5.07 8.12
C ASN A 42 -8.74 4.50 7.78
N GLN A 43 -9.37 4.92 6.68
CA GLN A 43 -10.60 4.31 6.23
C GLN A 43 -10.32 2.86 5.83
N ARG A 44 -11.07 1.92 6.42
CA ARG A 44 -10.79 0.47 6.35
C ARG A 44 -10.60 -0.10 4.94
N HIS A 45 -11.34 0.38 3.96
CA HIS A 45 -11.27 -0.07 2.57
C HIS A 45 -10.00 0.44 1.92
N LEU A 46 -9.62 1.70 2.15
CA LEU A 46 -8.34 2.25 1.67
C LEU A 46 -7.15 1.54 2.31
N VAL A 47 -7.25 1.22 3.61
CA VAL A 47 -6.25 0.39 4.30
C VAL A 47 -6.17 -1.01 3.70
N ALA A 48 -7.31 -1.64 3.40
CA ALA A 48 -7.34 -2.96 2.79
C ALA A 48 -6.76 -2.96 1.37
N ILE A 49 -7.11 -1.97 0.53
CA ILE A 49 -6.51 -1.77 -0.79
C ILE A 49 -5.00 -1.61 -0.65
N ARG A 50 -4.53 -0.72 0.25
CA ARG A 50 -3.10 -0.52 0.49
C ARG A 50 -2.40 -1.82 0.81
N ASN A 51 -2.87 -2.52 1.83
CA ASN A 51 -2.23 -3.74 2.32
C ASN A 51 -2.27 -4.85 1.27
N ALA A 52 -3.36 -4.96 0.51
CA ALA A 52 -3.50 -5.93 -0.55
C ALA A 52 -2.52 -5.68 -1.70
N VAL A 53 -2.31 -4.42 -2.09
CA VAL A 53 -1.36 -4.12 -3.14
C VAL A 53 0.09 -4.25 -2.67
N VAL A 54 0.38 -3.91 -1.41
CA VAL A 54 1.70 -4.17 -0.79
C VAL A 54 2.04 -5.67 -0.81
N ALA A 55 1.05 -6.55 -0.63
CA ALA A 55 1.27 -8.00 -0.72
C ALA A 55 1.75 -8.47 -2.11
N ASN A 56 1.54 -7.67 -3.16
CA ASN A 56 2.01 -7.99 -4.51
C ASN A 56 3.45 -7.57 -4.80
N ILE A 57 4.09 -6.76 -3.94
CA ILE A 57 5.44 -6.24 -4.19
C ILE A 57 6.44 -7.35 -4.59
N PRO A 58 6.49 -8.53 -3.94
CA PRO A 58 7.40 -9.60 -4.36
C PRO A 58 7.14 -10.10 -5.79
N LEU A 59 5.86 -10.25 -6.17
CA LEU A 59 5.47 -10.67 -7.51
C LEU A 59 5.86 -9.61 -8.55
N ILE A 60 5.65 -8.34 -8.20
CA ILE A 60 6.01 -7.22 -9.07
C ILE A 60 7.52 -7.17 -9.28
N ILE A 61 8.32 -7.29 -8.22
CA ILE A 61 9.79 -7.27 -8.32
C ILE A 61 10.30 -8.43 -9.19
N ILE A 62 9.80 -9.65 -9.00
CA ILE A 62 10.23 -10.80 -9.80
C ILE A 62 9.79 -10.63 -11.26
N GLY A 63 8.51 -10.31 -11.50
CA GLY A 63 8.01 -10.13 -12.86
C GLY A 63 8.72 -8.99 -13.60
N ALA A 64 8.97 -7.88 -12.92
CA ALA A 64 9.77 -6.77 -13.41
C ALA A 64 11.16 -7.21 -13.83
N LEU A 65 11.87 -8.01 -13.02
CA LEU A 65 13.20 -8.49 -13.36
C LEU A 65 13.22 -9.29 -14.67
N PHE A 66 12.28 -10.22 -14.86
CA PHE A 66 12.20 -10.99 -16.11
C PHE A 66 11.83 -10.13 -17.32
N LEU A 67 10.93 -9.15 -17.14
CA LEU A 67 10.59 -8.20 -18.19
C LEU A 67 11.79 -7.31 -18.57
N ILE A 68 12.53 -6.84 -17.57
CA ILE A 68 13.76 -6.06 -17.76
C ILE A 68 14.77 -6.87 -18.56
N LEU A 69 15.00 -8.14 -18.20
CA LEU A 69 15.90 -9.01 -18.93
C LEU A 69 15.42 -9.23 -20.36
N LEU A 70 14.14 -9.49 -20.60
CA LEU A 70 13.61 -9.63 -21.96
C LEU A 70 13.84 -8.38 -22.82
N ASN A 71 13.64 -7.20 -22.25
CA ASN A 71 13.75 -5.92 -22.96
C ASN A 71 15.13 -5.27 -22.82
N PHE A 72 16.13 -5.97 -22.27
CA PHE A 72 17.45 -5.39 -22.04
C PHE A 72 18.13 -5.12 -23.40
N PRO A 73 18.58 -3.89 -23.68
CA PRO A 73 19.20 -3.58 -24.95
C PRO A 73 20.63 -4.14 -24.97
N ILE A 74 20.94 -5.04 -25.91
CA ILE A 74 22.30 -5.59 -26.08
C ILE A 74 22.83 -5.57 -27.51
N GLY A 75 21.98 -5.30 -28.49
CA GLY A 75 22.42 -5.24 -29.89
C GLY A 75 23.07 -3.91 -30.25
N LEU A 76 24.07 -4.01 -31.15
CA LEU A 76 24.66 -2.90 -31.91
C LEU A 76 23.84 -2.56 -33.17
N LYS A 77 22.78 -3.33 -33.48
CA LYS A 77 21.81 -3.08 -34.55
C LYS A 77 20.49 -2.59 -33.95
N ASP A 78 19.78 -1.73 -34.69
CA ASP A 78 18.57 -1.07 -34.23
C ASP A 78 17.48 -2.07 -33.79
N GLY A 79 17.10 -2.02 -32.52
CA GLY A 79 15.97 -2.77 -31.96
C GLY A 79 16.29 -4.12 -31.31
N ASP A 80 17.54 -4.58 -31.32
CA ASP A 80 17.91 -5.87 -30.73
C ASP A 80 17.91 -5.84 -29.19
N THR A 81 17.09 -6.70 -28.59
CA THR A 81 16.97 -6.91 -27.14
C THR A 81 17.51 -8.28 -26.75
N LEU A 82 17.80 -8.50 -25.47
CA LEU A 82 18.19 -9.81 -24.97
C LEU A 82 17.14 -10.88 -25.28
N GLY A 83 15.85 -10.52 -25.28
CA GLY A 83 14.77 -11.37 -25.76
C GLY A 83 14.85 -11.73 -27.24
N SER A 84 15.23 -10.81 -28.13
CA SER A 84 15.27 -11.08 -29.57
C SER A 84 16.43 -11.99 -29.98
N ILE A 85 17.57 -11.91 -29.27
CA ILE A 85 18.76 -12.71 -29.59
C ILE A 85 18.81 -14.07 -28.89
N MET A 86 18.05 -14.26 -27.81
CA MET A 86 18.08 -15.52 -27.07
C MET A 86 17.31 -16.64 -27.79
N PRO A 87 17.61 -17.92 -27.52
CA PRO A 87 16.86 -19.02 -28.09
C PRO A 87 15.37 -18.92 -27.78
N ALA A 88 14.50 -19.20 -28.75
CA ALA A 88 13.05 -19.04 -28.63
C ALA A 88 12.44 -19.72 -27.40
N LYS A 89 12.94 -20.91 -27.02
CA LYS A 89 12.53 -21.62 -25.80
C LYS A 89 12.83 -20.83 -24.52
N LEU A 90 14.00 -20.18 -24.45
CA LEU A 90 14.41 -19.38 -23.29
C LEU A 90 13.59 -18.08 -23.20
N ASN A 91 13.33 -17.42 -24.35
CA ASN A 91 12.43 -16.26 -24.40
C ASN A 91 11.05 -16.62 -23.88
N THR A 92 10.48 -17.73 -24.37
CA THR A 92 9.17 -18.21 -23.93
C THR A 92 9.15 -18.50 -22.42
N ALA A 93 10.20 -19.12 -21.87
CA ALA A 93 10.30 -19.38 -20.44
C ALA A 93 10.34 -18.08 -19.61
N PHE A 94 11.09 -17.07 -20.05
CA PHE A 94 11.16 -15.77 -19.37
C PHE A 94 9.82 -15.04 -19.44
N LEU A 95 9.18 -15.04 -20.62
CA LEU A 95 7.87 -14.44 -20.81
C LEU A 95 6.82 -15.13 -19.95
N GLN A 96 6.89 -16.45 -19.80
CA GLN A 96 5.98 -17.20 -18.94
C GLN A 96 6.10 -16.76 -17.48
N VAL A 97 7.31 -16.59 -16.94
CA VAL A 97 7.49 -16.08 -15.56
C VAL A 97 6.90 -14.68 -15.40
N TYR A 98 7.13 -13.79 -16.38
CA TYR A 98 6.52 -12.46 -16.38
C TYR A 98 4.97 -12.52 -16.40
N ARG A 99 4.39 -13.36 -17.26
CA ARG A 99 2.93 -13.52 -17.37
C ARG A 99 2.31 -14.13 -16.11
N MET A 100 2.99 -15.07 -15.47
CA MET A 100 2.50 -15.72 -14.23
C MET A 100 2.71 -14.86 -12.98
N THR A 101 3.46 -13.76 -13.08
CA THR A 101 3.63 -12.79 -11.99
C THR A 101 2.78 -11.55 -12.24
N MET A 102 3.15 -10.73 -13.22
CA MET A 102 2.46 -9.48 -13.54
C MET A 102 1.09 -9.70 -14.18
N GLY A 103 0.91 -10.79 -14.94
CA GLY A 103 -0.36 -11.16 -15.54
C GLY A 103 -1.38 -11.74 -14.56
N LEU A 104 -1.02 -11.99 -13.30
CA LEU A 104 -1.93 -12.44 -12.23
C LEU A 104 -2.12 -11.38 -11.13
N LEU A 105 -1.70 -10.14 -11.38
CA LEU A 105 -1.74 -9.09 -10.38
C LEU A 105 -3.16 -8.82 -9.84
N ALA A 106 -4.18 -8.77 -10.72
CA ALA A 106 -5.56 -8.55 -10.28
C ALA A 106 -6.10 -9.74 -9.47
N VAL A 107 -5.72 -10.96 -9.86
CA VAL A 107 -6.09 -12.20 -9.17
C VAL A 107 -5.60 -12.17 -7.73
N VAL A 108 -4.30 -11.96 -7.51
CA VAL A 108 -3.73 -11.93 -6.16
C VAL A 108 -4.28 -10.75 -5.35
N THR A 109 -4.41 -9.58 -5.98
CA THR A 109 -4.98 -8.39 -5.32
C THR A 109 -6.40 -8.62 -4.82
N SER A 110 -7.28 -9.22 -5.65
CA SER A 110 -8.68 -9.46 -5.28
C SER A 110 -8.80 -10.35 -4.03
N PHE A 111 -7.97 -11.39 -3.94
CA PHE A 111 -7.88 -12.24 -2.75
C PHE A 111 -7.41 -11.46 -1.52
N CYS A 112 -6.32 -10.71 -1.66
CA CYS A 112 -5.74 -9.97 -0.56
C CYS A 112 -6.70 -8.89 -0.02
N ILE A 113 -7.49 -8.24 -0.88
CA ILE A 113 -8.51 -7.26 -0.46
C ILE A 113 -9.55 -7.90 0.45
N GLY A 114 -10.13 -9.04 0.05
CA GLY A 114 -11.11 -9.74 0.87
C GLY A 114 -10.53 -10.19 2.21
N SER A 115 -9.27 -10.66 2.20
CA SER A 115 -8.54 -11.08 3.41
C SER A 115 -8.27 -9.89 4.36
N GLU A 116 -7.82 -8.75 3.84
CA GLU A 116 -7.54 -7.55 4.64
C GLU A 116 -8.80 -6.90 5.21
N LEU A 117 -9.88 -6.84 4.41
CA LEU A 117 -11.19 -6.39 4.91
C LEU A 117 -11.71 -7.31 6.00
N ALA A 118 -11.58 -8.64 5.84
CA ALA A 118 -12.00 -9.60 6.85
C ALA A 118 -11.29 -9.40 8.18
N LYS A 119 -9.97 -9.14 8.17
CA LYS A 119 -9.21 -8.80 9.38
C LYS A 119 -9.79 -7.56 10.06
N SER A 120 -10.12 -6.51 9.30
CA SER A 120 -10.75 -5.29 9.83
C SER A 120 -12.12 -5.57 10.49
N TYR A 121 -12.92 -6.47 9.91
CA TYR A 121 -14.24 -6.83 10.41
C TYR A 121 -14.27 -8.03 11.38
N LYS A 122 -13.10 -8.58 11.75
CA LYS A 122 -12.98 -9.80 12.59
C LYS A 122 -13.72 -11.01 11.98
N MET A 123 -13.64 -11.15 10.67
CA MET A 123 -14.18 -12.25 9.88
C MET A 123 -13.04 -13.17 9.40
N ASP A 124 -13.36 -14.37 8.94
CA ASP A 124 -12.37 -15.34 8.47
C ASP A 124 -11.63 -14.83 7.21
N PRO A 125 -10.31 -14.59 7.26
CA PRO A 125 -9.58 -13.98 6.14
C PRO A 125 -9.48 -14.86 4.90
N THR A 126 -9.28 -16.17 5.09
CA THR A 126 -9.11 -17.12 3.98
C THR A 126 -10.39 -17.23 3.17
N THR A 127 -11.51 -17.49 3.84
CA THR A 127 -12.83 -17.63 3.19
C THR A 127 -13.24 -16.33 2.49
N SER A 128 -12.98 -15.19 3.14
CA SER A 128 -13.29 -13.88 2.56
C SER A 128 -12.40 -13.53 1.36
N GLY A 129 -11.12 -13.89 1.41
CA GLY A 129 -10.22 -13.74 0.26
C GLY A 129 -10.64 -14.60 -0.91
N VAL A 130 -10.99 -15.87 -0.69
CA VAL A 130 -11.52 -16.76 -1.73
C VAL A 130 -12.81 -16.19 -2.33
N LEU A 131 -13.71 -15.67 -1.49
CA LEU A 131 -14.94 -15.02 -1.94
C LEU A 131 -14.64 -13.82 -2.86
N SER A 132 -13.78 -12.90 -2.44
CA SER A 132 -13.42 -11.72 -3.25
C SER A 132 -12.73 -12.09 -4.56
N LEU A 133 -11.88 -13.13 -4.54
CA LEU A 133 -11.26 -13.68 -5.74
C LEU A 133 -12.31 -14.21 -6.72
N ILE A 134 -13.22 -15.08 -6.26
CA ILE A 134 -14.26 -15.63 -7.12
C ILE A 134 -15.19 -14.53 -7.65
N GLY A 135 -15.55 -13.56 -6.80
CA GLY A 135 -16.35 -12.41 -7.20
C GLY A 135 -15.69 -11.58 -8.31
N PHE A 136 -14.37 -11.41 -8.28
CA PHE A 136 -13.62 -10.83 -9.40
C PHE A 136 -13.64 -11.73 -10.64
N MET A 137 -13.37 -13.03 -10.48
CA MET A 137 -13.34 -13.97 -11.61
C MET A 137 -14.67 -14.06 -12.35
N MET A 138 -15.82 -13.75 -11.70
CA MET A 138 -17.12 -13.65 -12.37
C MET A 138 -17.21 -12.51 -13.40
N TRP A 139 -16.43 -11.45 -13.22
CA TRP A 139 -16.31 -10.36 -14.20
C TRP A 139 -15.35 -10.69 -15.35
N VAL A 140 -14.42 -11.62 -15.13
CA VAL A 140 -13.49 -12.07 -16.18
C VAL A 140 -14.27 -12.82 -17.25
N GLY A 141 -14.15 -12.39 -18.50
CA GLY A 141 -14.76 -13.08 -19.63
C GLY A 141 -14.05 -14.40 -19.93
N VAL A 142 -14.82 -15.47 -20.06
CA VAL A 142 -14.38 -16.76 -20.59
C VAL A 142 -14.92 -16.89 -22.00
N ASP A 143 -14.04 -17.19 -22.95
CA ASP A 143 -14.49 -17.67 -24.25
C ASP A 143 -14.95 -19.13 -24.07
N VAL A 144 -16.26 -19.33 -24.05
CA VAL A 144 -16.88 -20.65 -23.80
C VAL A 144 -16.58 -21.63 -24.93
N ALA A 145 -16.34 -21.16 -26.15
CA ALA A 145 -16.05 -22.02 -27.29
C ALA A 145 -14.64 -22.63 -27.19
N THR A 146 -13.66 -21.82 -26.76
CA THR A 146 -12.26 -22.26 -26.64
C THR A 146 -11.86 -22.66 -25.22
N ASN A 147 -12.74 -22.44 -24.24
CA ASN A 147 -12.48 -22.55 -22.81
C ASN A 147 -11.22 -21.75 -22.38
N THR A 148 -11.06 -20.54 -22.94
CA THR A 148 -9.89 -19.69 -22.69
C THR A 148 -10.25 -18.41 -21.92
N ILE A 149 -9.29 -17.94 -21.12
CA ILE A 149 -9.32 -16.66 -20.44
C ILE A 149 -8.22 -15.77 -21.02
N LYS A 150 -8.56 -14.53 -21.38
CA LYS A 150 -7.56 -13.54 -21.80
C LYS A 150 -6.74 -13.11 -20.59
N ILE A 151 -5.46 -13.52 -20.52
CA ILE A 151 -4.52 -13.18 -19.43
C ILE A 151 -4.45 -11.67 -19.17
N GLY A 152 -4.63 -10.83 -20.19
CA GLY A 152 -4.68 -9.38 -20.02
C GLY A 152 -5.71 -8.91 -18.98
N ALA A 153 -6.86 -9.59 -18.89
CA ALA A 153 -7.90 -9.29 -17.90
C ALA A 153 -7.53 -9.69 -16.46
N LEU A 154 -6.53 -10.55 -16.27
CA LEU A 154 -6.06 -11.02 -14.96
C LEU A 154 -4.89 -10.18 -14.40
N GLY A 155 -4.26 -9.39 -15.26
CA GLY A 155 -3.13 -8.51 -14.94
C GLY A 155 -3.56 -7.09 -14.58
N SER A 156 -2.76 -6.10 -14.94
CA SER A 156 -3.02 -4.68 -14.61
C SER A 156 -4.35 -4.14 -15.14
N ASN A 157 -4.85 -4.62 -16.29
CA ASN A 157 -6.12 -4.14 -16.85
C ASN A 157 -7.33 -4.52 -15.99
N GLY A 158 -7.30 -5.70 -15.35
CA GLY A 158 -8.37 -6.14 -14.45
C GLY A 158 -8.23 -5.64 -13.02
N LEU A 159 -7.13 -4.98 -12.66
CA LEU A 159 -6.80 -4.63 -11.27
C LEU A 159 -7.86 -3.71 -10.64
N PHE A 160 -8.35 -2.74 -11.41
CA PHE A 160 -9.42 -1.85 -10.95
C PHE A 160 -10.70 -2.64 -10.63
N VAL A 161 -11.12 -3.50 -11.56
CA VAL A 161 -12.30 -4.34 -11.37
C VAL A 161 -12.10 -5.26 -10.18
N ALA A 162 -10.94 -5.91 -10.04
CA ALA A 162 -10.58 -6.73 -8.88
C ALA A 162 -10.71 -5.97 -7.55
N ILE A 163 -10.30 -4.70 -7.51
CA ILE A 163 -10.44 -3.87 -6.31
C ILE A 163 -11.91 -3.62 -5.99
N ILE A 164 -12.66 -3.11 -6.95
CA ILE A 164 -14.06 -2.71 -6.74
C ILE A 164 -14.95 -3.93 -6.50
N SER A 165 -14.90 -4.93 -7.38
CA SER A 165 -15.70 -6.16 -7.25
C SER A 165 -15.35 -6.93 -5.99
N GLY A 166 -14.04 -6.99 -5.63
CA GLY A 166 -13.57 -7.63 -4.41
C GLY A 166 -14.09 -6.98 -3.13
N ILE A 167 -14.17 -5.64 -3.10
CA ILE A 167 -14.82 -4.89 -2.02
C ILE A 167 -16.32 -5.14 -2.01
N LEU A 168 -16.99 -5.03 -3.16
CA LEU A 168 -18.44 -5.13 -3.27
C LEU A 168 -18.95 -6.49 -2.79
N ILE A 169 -18.35 -7.60 -3.24
CA ILE A 169 -18.78 -8.93 -2.82
C ILE A 169 -18.48 -9.18 -1.34
N PHE A 170 -17.36 -8.68 -0.82
CA PHE A 170 -17.04 -8.79 0.60
C PHE A 170 -18.04 -8.03 1.47
N GLU A 171 -18.35 -6.78 1.11
CA GLU A 171 -19.32 -5.95 1.83
C GLU A 171 -20.72 -6.54 1.75
N PHE A 172 -21.10 -7.08 0.60
CA PHE A 172 -22.35 -7.81 0.43
C PHE A 172 -22.41 -9.05 1.34
N TYR A 173 -21.35 -9.85 1.39
CA TYR A 173 -21.25 -10.98 2.32
C TYR A 173 -21.35 -10.54 3.78
N ARG A 174 -20.66 -9.46 4.17
CA ARG A 174 -20.76 -8.90 5.52
C ARG A 174 -22.21 -8.53 5.86
N LEU A 175 -22.94 -7.90 4.94
CA LEU A 175 -24.34 -7.56 5.12
C LEU A 175 -25.20 -8.81 5.26
N CYS A 176 -25.01 -9.83 4.41
CA CYS A 176 -25.70 -11.10 4.52
C CYS A 176 -25.45 -11.75 5.89
N LYS A 177 -24.21 -11.77 6.37
CA LYS A 177 -23.85 -12.29 7.69
C LYS A 177 -24.51 -11.50 8.83
N LYS A 178 -24.58 -10.17 8.72
CA LYS A 178 -25.25 -9.29 9.70
C LYS A 178 -26.75 -9.56 9.78
N TYR A 179 -27.41 -9.78 8.65
CA TYR A 179 -28.85 -10.06 8.57
C TYR A 179 -29.21 -11.55 8.62
N ASN A 180 -28.25 -12.41 8.93
CA ASN A 180 -28.44 -13.88 9.01
C ASN A 180 -28.90 -14.54 7.71
N ILE A 181 -28.58 -13.94 6.56
CA ILE A 181 -28.81 -14.46 5.21
C ILE A 181 -27.61 -15.35 4.81
N THR A 182 -27.29 -16.32 5.66
CA THR A 182 -26.16 -17.25 5.47
C THR A 182 -26.58 -18.65 5.88
N LEU A 183 -26.02 -19.67 5.23
CA LEU A 183 -26.28 -21.05 5.62
C LEU A 183 -25.56 -21.34 6.96
N ARG A 184 -26.34 -21.68 8.00
CA ARG A 184 -25.79 -21.99 9.33
C ARG A 184 -25.59 -23.48 9.49
N MET A 185 -24.38 -23.87 9.87
CA MET A 185 -24.07 -25.28 10.17
C MET A 185 -24.28 -25.59 11.67
N PRO A 186 -24.63 -26.83 12.02
CA PRO A 186 -24.66 -27.30 13.40
C PRO A 186 -23.30 -27.16 14.10
N ARG A 187 -23.29 -27.07 15.44
CA ARG A 187 -22.06 -26.89 16.24
C ARG A 187 -21.07 -28.05 16.13
N GLN A 188 -21.52 -29.21 15.68
CA GLN A 188 -20.71 -30.42 15.49
C GLN A 188 -19.79 -30.32 14.27
N VAL A 189 -20.03 -29.36 13.36
CA VAL A 189 -19.24 -29.20 12.13
C VAL A 189 -17.97 -28.40 12.42
N PRO A 190 -16.79 -28.87 12.00
CA PRO A 190 -15.54 -28.12 12.15
C PRO A 190 -15.64 -26.71 11.58
N ALA A 191 -15.03 -25.74 12.26
CA ALA A 191 -15.13 -24.32 11.91
C ALA A 191 -14.70 -24.02 10.46
N ALA A 192 -13.70 -24.72 9.94
CA ALA A 192 -13.25 -24.58 8.55
C ALA A 192 -14.36 -24.92 7.54
N VAL A 193 -15.08 -26.03 7.77
CA VAL A 193 -16.20 -26.45 6.91
C VAL A 193 -17.36 -25.47 7.06
N ALA A 194 -17.71 -25.09 8.29
CA ALA A 194 -18.78 -24.12 8.54
C ALA A 194 -18.53 -22.77 7.83
N ASN A 195 -17.29 -22.27 7.84
CA ASN A 195 -16.92 -21.03 7.15
C ASN A 195 -17.11 -21.11 5.63
N SER A 196 -16.77 -22.23 4.98
CA SER A 196 -16.98 -22.41 3.54
C SER A 196 -18.46 -22.41 3.13
N PHE A 197 -19.36 -22.94 3.96
CA PHE A 197 -20.81 -22.93 3.69
C PHE A 197 -21.47 -21.58 3.96
N ILE A 198 -20.94 -20.78 4.88
CA ILE A 198 -21.47 -19.45 5.21
C ILE A 198 -21.47 -18.50 4.01
N ILE A 199 -20.50 -18.63 3.09
CA ILE A 199 -20.39 -17.77 1.90
C ILE A 199 -21.26 -18.20 0.72
N LEU A 200 -21.87 -19.39 0.76
CA LEU A 200 -22.55 -20.00 -0.39
C LEU A 200 -23.74 -19.15 -0.88
N ILE A 201 -24.60 -18.71 0.02
CA ILE A 201 -25.76 -17.86 -0.31
C ILE A 201 -25.30 -16.47 -0.83
N PRO A 202 -24.42 -15.73 -0.12
CA PRO A 202 -23.87 -14.48 -0.63
C PRO A 202 -23.26 -14.60 -2.02
N LEU A 203 -22.48 -15.66 -2.26
CA LEU A 203 -21.83 -15.90 -3.53
C LEU A 203 -22.83 -16.17 -4.64
N ALA A 204 -23.86 -16.99 -4.39
CA ALA A 204 -24.91 -17.30 -5.37
C ALA A 204 -25.70 -16.04 -5.78
N ILE A 205 -26.08 -15.20 -4.82
CA ILE A 205 -26.79 -13.94 -5.12
C ILE A 205 -25.88 -12.99 -5.92
N TYR A 206 -24.61 -12.86 -5.52
CA TYR A 206 -23.67 -12.03 -6.26
C TYR A 206 -23.46 -12.54 -7.70
N ALA A 207 -23.38 -13.86 -7.90
CA ALA A 207 -23.29 -14.46 -9.23
C ALA A 207 -24.48 -14.09 -10.12
N LEU A 208 -25.70 -14.15 -9.58
CA LEU A 208 -26.92 -13.76 -10.29
C LEU A 208 -26.91 -12.26 -10.66
N ILE A 209 -26.40 -11.40 -9.78
CA ILE A 209 -26.24 -9.97 -10.05
C ILE A 209 -25.26 -9.74 -11.20
N VAL A 210 -24.07 -10.35 -11.15
CA VAL A 210 -23.06 -10.18 -12.20
C VAL A 210 -23.57 -10.74 -13.54
N MET A 211 -24.23 -11.90 -13.51
CA MET A 211 -24.84 -12.49 -14.71
C MET A 211 -25.88 -11.56 -15.33
N THR A 212 -26.76 -10.97 -14.51
CA THR A 212 -27.78 -10.01 -14.97
C THR A 212 -27.13 -8.76 -15.56
N LEU A 213 -26.15 -8.17 -14.87
CA LEU A 213 -25.46 -6.98 -15.35
C LEU A 213 -24.74 -7.23 -16.68
N ARG A 214 -24.10 -8.40 -16.83
CA ARG A 214 -23.33 -8.71 -18.03
C ARG A 214 -24.19 -9.09 -19.23
N PHE A 215 -25.13 -10.01 -19.05
CA PHE A 215 -25.85 -10.64 -20.17
C PHE A 215 -27.23 -10.02 -20.45
N ILE A 216 -27.83 -9.35 -19.48
CA ILE A 216 -29.13 -8.69 -19.66
C ILE A 216 -28.94 -7.19 -19.85
N VAL A 217 -28.14 -6.54 -19.00
CA VAL A 217 -27.86 -5.09 -19.11
C VAL A 217 -26.77 -4.80 -20.15
N GLY A 218 -25.92 -5.78 -20.47
CA GLY A 218 -24.83 -5.62 -21.43
C GLY A 218 -23.61 -4.87 -20.87
N PHE A 219 -23.49 -4.76 -19.54
CA PHE A 219 -22.37 -4.09 -18.88
C PHE A 219 -21.22 -5.08 -18.63
N ASP A 220 -20.13 -4.93 -19.38
CA ASP A 220 -18.88 -5.65 -19.16
C ASP A 220 -17.92 -4.76 -18.35
N PHE A 221 -17.82 -5.00 -17.05
CA PHE A 221 -17.05 -4.12 -16.17
C PHE A 221 -15.56 -4.02 -16.56
N ILE A 222 -14.96 -5.05 -17.17
CA ILE A 222 -13.54 -4.97 -17.58
C ILE A 222 -13.40 -4.17 -18.87
N ASN A 223 -14.26 -4.42 -19.86
CA ASN A 223 -14.16 -3.80 -21.19
C ASN A 223 -14.80 -2.40 -21.26
N ASP A 224 -15.81 -2.12 -20.44
CA ASP A 224 -16.58 -0.87 -20.47
C ASP A 224 -15.99 0.25 -19.61
N MET A 225 -14.93 -0.02 -18.83
CA MET A 225 -14.15 1.04 -18.17
C MET A 225 -13.65 2.07 -19.17
N GLY A 226 -13.30 1.64 -20.38
CA GLY A 226 -12.92 2.55 -21.44
C GLY A 226 -14.06 3.46 -21.93
N LYS A 227 -15.30 2.98 -21.85
CA LYS A 227 -16.49 3.74 -22.28
C LYS A 227 -16.88 4.81 -21.25
N ILE A 228 -16.73 4.55 -19.95
CA ILE A 228 -17.02 5.55 -18.90
C ILE A 228 -16.12 6.79 -19.03
N LEU A 229 -14.91 6.60 -19.52
CA LEU A 229 -13.92 7.65 -19.71
C LEU A 229 -13.86 8.19 -21.15
N SER A 230 -14.63 7.62 -22.08
CA SER A 230 -14.75 8.08 -23.48
C SER A 230 -15.23 9.54 -23.66
N PRO A 231 -16.03 10.16 -22.76
CA PRO A 231 -16.37 11.58 -22.89
C PRO A 231 -15.16 12.52 -22.80
N LEU A 232 -14.01 12.04 -22.30
CA LEU A 232 -12.77 12.83 -22.29
C LEU A 232 -12.10 12.87 -23.67
N GLN A 233 -12.46 12.00 -24.62
CA GLN A 233 -11.76 11.81 -25.89
C GLN A 233 -11.56 13.11 -26.70
N SER A 234 -12.55 14.01 -26.73
CA SER A 234 -12.43 15.30 -27.46
C SER A 234 -11.47 16.30 -26.79
N VAL A 235 -11.18 16.13 -25.51
CA VAL A 235 -10.24 16.96 -24.71
C VAL A 235 -8.82 16.38 -24.75
N LEU A 236 -8.67 15.09 -25.07
CA LEU A 236 -7.41 14.35 -25.04
C LEU A 236 -6.68 14.28 -26.41
N ASN A 237 -7.00 15.18 -27.34
CA ASN A 237 -6.27 15.35 -28.60
C ASN A 237 -4.78 15.62 -28.37
N ASP A 238 -3.95 15.44 -29.42
CA ASP A 238 -2.51 15.71 -29.42
C ASP A 238 -2.18 17.20 -29.26
N THR A 239 -2.40 17.71 -28.06
CA THR A 239 -2.21 19.10 -27.66
C THR A 239 -1.56 19.11 -26.30
N LEU A 240 -0.81 20.17 -26.00
CA LEU A 240 -0.14 20.30 -24.70
C LEU A 240 -1.14 20.22 -23.53
N GLY A 241 -2.29 20.87 -23.66
CA GLY A 241 -3.37 20.80 -22.67
C GLY A 241 -3.97 19.40 -22.53
N GLY A 242 -4.20 18.71 -23.66
CA GLY A 242 -4.66 17.32 -23.67
C GLY A 242 -3.69 16.40 -22.93
N THR A 243 -2.38 16.49 -23.21
CA THR A 243 -1.34 15.72 -22.52
C THR A 243 -1.30 16.00 -21.01
N MET A 244 -1.48 17.26 -20.60
CA MET A 244 -1.55 17.64 -19.18
C MET A 244 -2.76 17.02 -18.47
N VAL A 245 -3.93 17.03 -19.12
CA VAL A 245 -5.14 16.38 -18.61
C VAL A 245 -4.94 14.87 -18.50
N ILE A 246 -4.35 14.23 -19.52
CA ILE A 246 -4.01 12.79 -19.48
C ILE A 246 -3.11 12.49 -18.28
N ALA A 247 -2.04 13.27 -18.08
CA ALA A 247 -1.12 13.05 -16.97
C ALA A 247 -1.77 13.29 -15.61
N LEU A 248 -2.71 14.25 -15.52
CA LEU A 248 -3.49 14.50 -14.32
C LEU A 248 -4.42 13.31 -14.01
N LEU A 249 -5.10 12.75 -15.01
CA LEU A 249 -5.93 11.56 -14.83
C LEU A 249 -5.12 10.34 -14.41
N ILE A 250 -3.97 10.10 -15.05
CA ILE A 250 -3.07 8.99 -14.69
C ILE A 250 -2.62 9.12 -13.23
N THR A 251 -2.13 10.29 -12.83
CA THR A 251 -1.69 10.52 -11.45
C THR A 251 -2.84 10.46 -10.46
N PHE A 252 -4.03 10.97 -10.82
CA PHE A 252 -5.24 10.89 -10.01
C PHE A 252 -5.62 9.44 -9.68
N PHE A 253 -5.65 8.55 -10.67
CA PHE A 253 -5.96 7.14 -10.43
C PHE A 253 -4.93 6.45 -9.53
N TRP A 254 -3.65 6.82 -9.65
CA TRP A 254 -2.59 6.32 -8.76
C TRP A 254 -2.74 6.77 -7.31
N ILE A 255 -3.41 7.90 -7.02
CA ILE A 255 -3.76 8.29 -5.64
C ILE A 255 -4.69 7.25 -4.99
N PHE A 256 -5.46 6.50 -5.78
CA PHE A 256 -6.29 5.42 -5.26
C PHE A 256 -5.61 4.04 -5.34
N GLY A 257 -4.32 4.00 -5.70
CA GLY A 257 -3.57 2.76 -5.90
C GLY A 257 -3.91 2.04 -7.20
N LEU A 258 -4.59 2.71 -8.13
CA LEU A 258 -4.98 2.16 -9.43
C LEU A 258 -3.86 2.45 -10.44
N SER A 259 -3.54 1.48 -11.31
CA SER A 259 -2.58 1.69 -12.40
C SER A 259 -3.16 2.68 -13.43
N GLY A 260 -2.96 3.98 -13.19
CA GLY A 260 -3.53 5.05 -14.01
C GLY A 260 -3.08 4.95 -15.47
N ALA A 261 -1.82 4.57 -15.71
CA ALA A 261 -1.28 4.37 -17.05
C ALA A 261 -1.96 3.22 -17.80
N SER A 262 -2.33 2.13 -17.11
CA SER A 262 -3.08 1.03 -17.73
C SER A 262 -4.52 1.42 -18.01
N LEU A 263 -5.18 2.08 -17.05
CA LEU A 263 -6.58 2.48 -17.16
C LEU A 263 -6.78 3.52 -18.26
N VAL A 264 -6.07 4.64 -18.20
CA VAL A 264 -6.14 5.69 -19.23
C VAL A 264 -5.58 5.18 -20.55
N GLY A 265 -4.49 4.40 -20.50
CA GLY A 265 -3.90 3.78 -21.69
C GLY A 265 -4.85 2.83 -22.41
N SER A 266 -5.73 2.09 -21.73
CA SER A 266 -6.71 1.21 -22.39
C SER A 266 -7.63 1.93 -23.39
N ILE A 267 -7.80 3.24 -23.22
CA ILE A 267 -8.63 4.11 -24.05
C ILE A 267 -7.79 4.84 -25.07
N MET A 268 -6.64 5.35 -24.61
CA MET A 268 -5.78 6.21 -25.40
C MET A 268 -4.90 5.42 -26.37
N ARG A 269 -4.59 4.15 -26.11
CA ARG A 269 -3.64 3.35 -26.91
C ARG A 269 -4.00 3.30 -28.39
N PRO A 270 -5.26 3.06 -28.82
CA PRO A 270 -5.60 3.07 -30.25
C PRO A 270 -5.22 4.40 -30.93
N PHE A 271 -5.46 5.54 -30.27
CA PHE A 271 -5.11 6.86 -30.78
C PHE A 271 -3.60 7.09 -30.79
N TRP A 272 -2.90 6.67 -29.73
CA TRP A 272 -1.45 6.76 -29.67
C TRP A 272 -0.75 5.87 -30.70
N THR A 273 -1.28 4.68 -30.96
CA THR A 273 -0.80 3.77 -32.01
C THR A 273 -0.99 4.40 -33.38
N GLN A 274 -2.17 4.96 -33.66
CA GLN A 274 -2.40 5.68 -34.91
C GLN A 274 -1.46 6.90 -35.06
N ALA A 275 -1.23 7.64 -33.97
CA ALA A 275 -0.36 8.82 -33.99
C ALA A 275 1.11 8.45 -34.28
N ILE A 276 1.63 7.40 -33.65
CA ILE A 276 3.02 6.98 -33.87
C ILE A 276 3.22 6.36 -35.26
N GLU A 277 2.23 5.65 -35.79
CA GLU A 277 2.25 5.13 -37.17
C GLU A 277 2.28 6.28 -38.18
N ALA A 278 1.40 7.27 -38.04
CA ALA A 278 1.39 8.45 -38.90
C ALA A 278 2.71 9.25 -38.83
N ASN A 279 3.32 9.34 -37.64
CA ASN A 279 4.63 9.97 -37.48
C ASN A 279 5.75 9.17 -38.16
N ALA A 280 5.72 7.84 -38.04
CA ALA A 280 6.70 6.96 -38.69
C ALA A 280 6.62 7.09 -40.22
N ASP A 281 5.41 7.07 -40.78
CA ASP A 281 5.19 7.23 -42.23
C ASP A 281 5.64 8.61 -42.72
N ALA A 282 5.31 9.68 -41.99
CA ALA A 282 5.76 11.03 -42.33
C ALA A 282 7.28 11.15 -42.28
N PHE A 283 7.93 10.55 -41.28
CA PHE A 283 9.39 10.53 -41.14
C PHE A 283 10.07 9.80 -42.30
N LEU A 284 9.57 8.63 -42.69
CA LEU A 284 10.11 7.85 -43.82
C LEU A 284 9.92 8.57 -45.16
N ASN A 285 8.83 9.31 -45.32
CA ASN A 285 8.53 10.09 -46.52
C ASN A 285 9.16 11.50 -46.51
N GLY A 286 9.96 11.85 -45.50
CA GLY A 286 10.58 13.18 -45.37
C GLY A 286 9.57 14.33 -45.24
N SER A 287 8.34 14.03 -44.80
CA SER A 287 7.24 14.99 -44.65
C SER A 287 7.17 15.55 -43.22
N GLU A 288 6.37 16.59 -43.01
CA GLU A 288 6.17 17.17 -41.68
C GLU A 288 5.51 16.17 -40.72
N ILE A 289 6.03 16.06 -39.49
CA ILE A 289 5.54 15.13 -38.47
C ILE A 289 4.22 15.64 -37.88
N PRO A 290 3.09 14.91 -38.04
CA PRO A 290 1.76 15.40 -37.69
C PRO A 290 1.48 15.45 -36.19
N TYR A 291 2.07 14.54 -35.39
CA TYR A 291 1.81 14.45 -33.95
C TYR A 291 3.06 14.76 -33.11
N ARG A 292 2.94 15.71 -32.18
CA ARG A 292 4.07 16.19 -31.36
C ARG A 292 4.09 15.60 -29.95
N TYR A 293 2.95 15.21 -29.39
CA TYR A 293 2.83 14.65 -28.05
C TYR A 293 2.20 13.24 -28.02
N PRO A 294 2.67 12.28 -28.86
CA PRO A 294 2.18 10.90 -28.80
C PRO A 294 2.63 10.22 -27.49
N GLU A 295 2.25 8.95 -27.27
CA GLU A 295 2.57 8.21 -26.03
C GLU A 295 4.06 8.28 -25.66
N GLN A 296 4.96 8.31 -26.65
CA GLN A 296 6.41 8.34 -26.47
C GLN A 296 6.89 9.64 -25.82
N PHE A 297 6.25 10.77 -26.13
CA PHE A 297 6.53 12.03 -25.43
C PHE A 297 6.26 11.88 -23.93
N MET A 298 5.12 11.28 -23.57
CA MET A 298 4.80 11.03 -22.17
C MET A 298 5.73 9.98 -21.55
N GLN A 299 5.96 8.86 -22.24
CA GLN A 299 6.79 7.77 -21.74
C GLN A 299 8.20 8.24 -21.39
N TRP A 300 8.82 9.00 -22.30
CA TRP A 300 10.24 9.35 -22.22
C TRP A 300 10.50 10.76 -21.69
N GLY A 301 9.52 11.66 -21.76
CA GLY A 301 9.59 13.02 -21.25
C GLY A 301 8.72 13.27 -20.02
N VAL A 302 8.01 12.30 -19.47
CA VAL A 302 7.15 12.55 -18.29
C VAL A 302 7.23 11.39 -17.31
N TRP A 303 7.06 10.15 -17.78
CA TRP A 303 7.00 8.95 -16.95
C TRP A 303 8.37 8.30 -16.74
N VAL A 304 9.42 9.13 -16.63
CA VAL A 304 10.78 8.64 -16.36
C VAL A 304 10.86 8.13 -14.93
N GLY A 305 11.12 6.84 -14.81
CA GLY A 305 11.00 6.15 -13.54
C GLY A 305 9.60 5.72 -13.17
N GLY A 306 8.66 5.70 -14.12
CA GLY A 306 7.26 5.35 -13.94
C GLY A 306 6.33 6.56 -13.72
N SER A 307 5.11 6.27 -13.30
CA SER A 307 4.12 7.32 -13.00
C SER A 307 4.59 8.29 -11.91
N GLY A 308 4.39 9.60 -12.12
CA GLY A 308 4.86 10.64 -11.20
C GLY A 308 6.35 10.97 -11.31
N ALA A 309 7.04 10.49 -12.36
CA ALA A 309 8.48 10.65 -12.57
C ALA A 309 9.34 10.16 -11.39
N THR A 310 8.97 9.03 -10.79
CA THR A 310 9.47 8.58 -9.48
C THR A 310 10.96 8.23 -9.42
N LEU A 311 11.67 8.16 -10.55
CA LEU A 311 13.13 8.00 -10.51
C LEU A 311 13.81 9.19 -9.82
N GLY A 312 13.30 10.42 -10.01
CA GLY A 312 13.81 11.58 -9.27
C GLY A 312 13.52 11.51 -7.76
N LEU A 313 12.37 10.96 -7.36
CA LEU A 313 12.07 10.67 -5.95
C LEU A 313 13.04 9.64 -5.36
N ILE A 314 13.35 8.57 -6.10
CA ILE A 314 14.31 7.54 -5.67
C ILE A 314 15.70 8.17 -5.49
N ILE A 315 16.16 8.95 -6.47
CA ILE A 315 17.45 9.64 -6.40
C ILE A 315 17.49 10.59 -5.21
N ALA A 316 16.45 11.43 -5.03
CA ALA A 316 16.34 12.32 -3.88
C ALA A 316 16.37 11.53 -2.56
N ALA A 317 15.70 10.38 -2.48
CA ALA A 317 15.68 9.51 -1.30
C ALA A 317 17.04 8.89 -0.99
N LEU A 318 17.77 8.43 -2.02
CA LEU A 318 19.11 7.88 -1.84
C LEU A 318 20.12 8.94 -1.36
N LEU A 319 19.97 10.19 -1.82
CA LEU A 319 20.87 11.29 -1.49
C LEU A 319 20.54 11.99 -0.16
N LEU A 320 19.26 12.20 0.14
CA LEU A 320 18.80 13.12 1.19
C LEU A 320 18.11 12.43 2.38
N ALA A 321 17.55 11.23 2.20
CA ALA A 321 16.83 10.58 3.29
C ALA A 321 17.77 10.24 4.45
N LYS A 322 17.24 10.25 5.67
CA LYS A 322 17.93 9.88 6.90
C LYS A 322 17.31 8.66 7.57
N SER A 323 16.01 8.43 7.40
CA SER A 323 15.35 7.23 7.93
C SER A 323 15.85 5.94 7.27
N LYS A 324 15.88 4.85 8.04
CA LYS A 324 16.30 3.52 7.51
C LYS A 324 15.25 2.99 6.53
N GLN A 325 13.97 3.20 6.83
CA GLN A 325 12.84 2.75 6.02
C GLN A 325 12.86 3.38 4.63
N VAL A 326 12.91 4.71 4.52
CA VAL A 326 12.90 5.40 3.20
C VAL A 326 14.13 5.01 2.38
N LYS A 327 15.33 4.93 2.99
CA LYS A 327 16.54 4.46 2.30
C LYS A 327 16.41 3.04 1.80
N SER A 328 15.85 2.13 2.60
CA SER A 328 15.70 0.73 2.22
C SER A 328 14.74 0.58 1.02
N ILE A 329 13.61 1.28 1.05
CA ILE A 329 12.65 1.32 -0.06
C ILE A 329 13.29 1.92 -1.32
N ALA A 330 14.03 3.03 -1.20
CA ALA A 330 14.70 3.65 -2.33
C ALA A 330 15.75 2.72 -2.96
N LYS A 331 16.56 2.02 -2.14
CA LYS A 331 17.56 1.06 -2.63
C LYS A 331 16.93 -0.13 -3.36
N THR A 332 15.88 -0.71 -2.78
CA THR A 332 15.17 -1.86 -3.39
C THR A 332 14.42 -1.47 -4.66
N SER A 333 13.99 -0.22 -4.76
CA SER A 333 13.26 0.28 -5.92
C SER A 333 14.14 0.90 -7.02
N ALA A 334 15.43 1.12 -6.76
CA ALA A 334 16.32 1.81 -7.71
C ALA A 334 16.45 1.09 -9.04
N ILE A 335 16.67 -0.23 -9.04
CA ILE A 335 16.78 -1.01 -10.27
C ILE A 335 15.44 -1.01 -11.03
N PRO A 336 14.29 -1.43 -10.44
CA PRO A 336 13.00 -1.32 -11.12
C PRO A 336 12.73 0.10 -11.66
N GLY A 337 13.06 1.12 -10.87
CA GLY A 337 12.85 2.53 -11.24
C GLY A 337 13.68 2.98 -12.44
N ILE A 338 14.92 2.49 -12.62
CA ILE A 338 15.70 2.79 -13.83
C ILE A 338 14.97 2.28 -15.09
N PHE A 339 14.30 1.13 -14.97
CA PHE A 339 13.51 0.52 -16.04
C PHE A 339 12.03 0.93 -16.00
N ASN A 340 11.73 2.11 -15.42
CA ASN A 340 10.40 2.73 -15.33
C ASN A 340 9.32 1.92 -14.58
N ILE A 341 9.70 0.94 -13.78
CA ILE A 341 8.81 0.14 -12.94
C ILE A 341 8.85 0.71 -11.52
N ASN A 342 7.71 1.21 -11.03
CA ASN A 342 7.71 2.10 -9.87
C ASN A 342 6.71 1.76 -8.77
N GLU A 343 5.96 0.68 -8.94
CA GLU A 343 5.11 0.10 -7.92
C GLU A 343 5.87 -0.11 -6.59
N PRO A 344 7.14 -0.57 -6.56
CA PRO A 344 7.88 -0.68 -5.30
C PRO A 344 8.01 0.65 -4.53
N VAL A 345 8.14 1.79 -5.22
CA VAL A 345 8.20 3.11 -4.59
C VAL A 345 6.81 3.61 -4.22
N ILE A 346 5.86 3.53 -5.15
CA ILE A 346 4.48 4.01 -4.94
C ILE A 346 3.87 3.33 -3.72
N PHE A 347 4.00 2.01 -3.61
CA PHE A 347 3.43 1.24 -2.51
C PHE A 347 4.35 1.19 -1.29
N GLY A 348 5.67 1.23 -1.49
CA GLY A 348 6.64 1.22 -0.39
C GLY A 348 6.66 2.52 0.42
N MET A 349 6.59 3.68 -0.23
CA MET A 349 6.55 5.01 0.41
C MET A 349 5.11 5.56 0.56
N PRO A 350 4.15 4.66 0.78
CA PRO A 350 2.72 4.71 0.39
C PRO A 350 2.27 6.05 -0.23
N ILE A 351 2.74 6.35 -1.45
CA ILE A 351 2.48 7.65 -2.11
C ILE A 351 0.97 7.90 -2.19
N MET A 352 0.18 6.90 -2.56
CA MET A 352 -1.28 6.96 -2.67
C MET A 352 -2.04 7.45 -1.42
N LEU A 353 -1.45 7.37 -0.23
CA LEU A 353 -2.08 7.81 1.02
C LEU A 353 -1.27 8.87 1.77
N ASN A 354 -0.22 9.40 1.13
CA ASN A 354 0.74 10.29 1.75
C ASN A 354 0.68 11.67 1.08
N LEU A 355 0.02 12.63 1.74
CA LEU A 355 -0.11 13.99 1.19
C LEU A 355 1.22 14.70 0.95
N TYR A 356 2.29 14.36 1.68
CA TYR A 356 3.61 14.93 1.37
C TYR A 356 4.05 14.55 -0.04
N LEU A 357 3.82 13.30 -0.45
CA LEU A 357 4.30 12.78 -1.72
C LEU A 357 3.25 12.89 -2.84
N ILE A 358 1.96 12.96 -2.55
CA ILE A 358 0.89 13.13 -3.56
C ILE A 358 1.06 14.45 -4.31
N LEU A 359 1.36 15.54 -3.62
CA LEU A 359 1.51 16.85 -4.25
C LEU A 359 2.61 16.84 -5.34
N PRO A 360 3.88 16.50 -5.03
CA PRO A 360 4.89 16.41 -6.08
C PRO A 360 4.58 15.31 -7.11
N PHE A 361 3.92 14.21 -6.72
CA PHE A 361 3.49 13.16 -7.65
C PHE A 361 2.53 13.64 -8.74
N ILE A 362 1.67 14.61 -8.43
CA ILE A 362 0.77 15.26 -9.41
C ILE A 362 1.50 16.36 -10.17
N PHE A 363 2.25 17.24 -9.48
CA PHE A 363 2.81 18.44 -10.10
C PHE A 363 4.07 18.19 -10.94
N VAL A 364 4.92 17.24 -10.56
CA VAL A 364 6.15 16.94 -11.30
C VAL A 364 5.86 16.59 -12.77
N PRO A 365 4.91 15.68 -13.08
CA PRO A 365 4.52 15.42 -14.46
C PRO A 365 4.06 16.66 -15.22
N GLN A 366 3.31 17.56 -14.58
CA GLN A 366 2.81 18.78 -15.23
C GLN A 366 3.96 19.74 -15.58
N ILE A 367 4.92 19.89 -14.67
CA ILE A 367 6.12 20.70 -14.90
C ILE A 367 6.99 20.06 -15.99
N ALA A 368 7.16 18.74 -15.95
CA ALA A 368 7.92 17.99 -16.95
C ALA A 368 7.31 18.16 -18.36
N ILE A 369 5.98 18.08 -18.51
CA ILE A 369 5.30 18.32 -19.79
C ILE A 369 5.64 19.71 -20.35
N LEU A 370 5.52 20.76 -19.53
CA LEU A 370 5.80 22.13 -19.96
C LEU A 370 7.27 22.32 -20.36
N VAL A 371 8.20 21.83 -19.54
CA VAL A 371 9.64 21.93 -19.80
C VAL A 371 10.03 21.12 -21.05
N ASN A 372 9.50 19.92 -21.20
CA ASN A 372 9.87 19.03 -22.29
C ASN A 372 9.20 19.40 -23.62
N ALA A 373 8.05 20.06 -23.60
CA ALA A 373 7.51 20.69 -24.79
C ALA A 373 8.47 21.73 -25.39
N LEU A 374 9.20 22.48 -24.53
CA LEU A 374 10.24 23.40 -24.99
C LEU A 374 11.43 22.65 -25.59
N TRP A 375 11.92 21.59 -24.93
CA TRP A 375 13.04 20.79 -25.46
C TRP A 375 12.71 20.12 -26.79
N VAL A 376 11.51 19.55 -26.92
CA VAL A 376 11.01 18.97 -28.18
C VAL A 376 10.94 20.02 -29.29
N LYS A 377 10.66 21.29 -28.95
CA LYS A 377 10.70 22.40 -29.92
C LYS A 377 12.12 22.82 -30.28
N ILE A 378 12.97 23.03 -29.29
CA ILE A 378 14.35 23.52 -29.47
C ILE A 378 15.21 22.53 -30.27
N PHE A 379 15.10 21.24 -29.96
CA PHE A 379 15.94 20.19 -30.57
C PHE A 379 15.26 19.44 -31.72
N ALA A 380 14.09 19.93 -32.17
CA ALA A 380 13.30 19.30 -33.23
C ALA A 380 13.14 17.78 -33.02
N ILE A 381 12.83 17.37 -31.79
CA ILE A 381 12.67 15.95 -31.45
C ILE A 381 11.38 15.44 -32.10
N GLN A 382 11.49 14.36 -32.85
CA GLN A 382 10.39 13.73 -33.57
C GLN A 382 10.18 12.33 -33.00
N TRP A 383 9.03 12.07 -32.39
CA TRP A 383 8.72 10.76 -31.84
C TRP A 383 8.15 9.87 -32.95
N VAL A 384 8.93 8.89 -33.40
CA VAL A 384 8.67 8.13 -34.64
C VAL A 384 8.78 6.61 -34.47
N ALA A 385 9.25 6.14 -33.32
CA ALA A 385 9.43 4.71 -33.08
C ALA A 385 8.91 4.27 -31.71
N LEU A 386 8.41 3.02 -31.66
CA LEU A 386 7.98 2.35 -30.44
C LEU A 386 9.17 1.63 -29.79
N ALA A 387 9.82 2.27 -28.82
CA ALA A 387 10.78 1.58 -27.96
C ALA A 387 10.06 0.92 -26.76
N PRO A 388 10.54 -0.25 -26.28
CA PRO A 388 9.99 -0.87 -25.07
C PRO A 388 10.02 0.09 -23.87
N TRP A 389 8.86 0.33 -23.25
CA TRP A 389 8.69 1.29 -22.15
C TRP A 389 9.57 0.99 -20.92
N THR A 390 10.08 -0.24 -20.79
CA THR A 390 10.98 -0.63 -19.71
C THR A 390 12.43 -0.21 -19.94
N LEU A 391 12.82 0.35 -21.08
CA LEU A 391 14.20 0.82 -21.27
C LEU A 391 14.56 1.96 -20.31
N PRO A 392 15.83 2.12 -19.92
CA PRO A 392 16.27 3.32 -19.22
C PRO A 392 15.86 4.57 -19.97
N GLY A 393 15.20 5.51 -19.29
CA GLY A 393 14.52 6.67 -19.88
C GLY A 393 15.30 7.35 -21.02
N PRO A 394 16.56 7.79 -20.79
CA PRO A 394 17.39 8.42 -21.82
C PRO A 394 17.63 7.56 -23.08
N ILE A 395 17.80 6.24 -22.92
CA ILE A 395 18.04 5.32 -24.03
C ILE A 395 16.75 5.14 -24.83
N GLY A 396 15.63 4.87 -24.14
CA GLY A 396 14.33 4.72 -24.79
C GLY A 396 13.90 5.98 -25.54
N ALA A 397 14.25 7.16 -25.02
CA ALA A 397 13.98 8.45 -25.63
C ALA A 397 14.73 8.63 -26.97
N VAL A 398 16.03 8.33 -27.00
CA VAL A 398 16.85 8.41 -28.23
C VAL A 398 16.29 7.46 -29.29
N LEU A 399 16.05 6.19 -28.93
CA LEU A 399 15.52 5.19 -29.87
C LEU A 399 14.13 5.58 -30.42
N SER A 400 13.24 6.07 -29.57
CA SER A 400 11.90 6.48 -29.98
C SER A 400 11.89 7.75 -30.84
N SER A 401 12.98 8.52 -30.80
CA SER A 401 13.12 9.79 -31.51
C SER A 401 13.75 9.69 -32.91
N GLY A 402 13.84 8.49 -33.48
CA GLY A 402 14.57 8.27 -34.73
C GLY A 402 16.08 8.48 -34.57
N VAL A 403 16.61 8.17 -33.39
CA VAL A 403 18.03 8.32 -33.03
C VAL A 403 18.51 9.78 -33.06
N ASN A 404 17.63 10.74 -32.74
CA ASN A 404 18.02 12.14 -32.59
C ASN A 404 19.12 12.30 -31.51
N PRO A 405 20.25 12.98 -31.79
CA PRO A 405 21.37 13.16 -30.84
C PRO A 405 20.99 13.82 -29.51
N PHE A 406 19.90 14.59 -29.48
CA PHE A 406 19.36 15.26 -28.31
C PHE A 406 18.11 14.57 -27.76
N GLY A 407 17.74 13.39 -28.28
CA GLY A 407 16.56 12.62 -27.85
C GLY A 407 16.59 12.24 -26.37
N TRP A 408 17.76 12.17 -25.74
CA TRP A 408 17.92 11.90 -24.30
C TRP A 408 17.56 13.09 -23.40
N VAL A 409 17.55 14.31 -23.93
CA VAL A 409 17.38 15.55 -23.14
C VAL A 409 16.06 15.57 -22.36
N PRO A 410 14.88 15.26 -22.95
CA PRO A 410 13.61 15.22 -22.22
C PRO A 410 13.60 14.25 -21.04
N ALA A 411 14.31 13.13 -21.15
CA ALA A 411 14.37 12.16 -20.06
C ALA A 411 15.22 12.69 -18.89
N VAL A 412 16.39 13.25 -19.19
CA VAL A 412 17.30 13.81 -18.17
C VAL A 412 16.72 15.04 -17.50
N SER A 413 16.10 15.95 -18.26
CA SER A 413 15.40 17.11 -17.70
C SER A 413 14.30 16.69 -16.72
N THR A 414 13.53 15.64 -17.05
CA THR A 414 12.50 15.09 -16.15
C THR A 414 13.09 14.57 -14.86
N ILE A 415 14.22 13.84 -14.92
CA ILE A 415 14.93 13.36 -13.73
C ILE A 415 15.36 14.53 -12.84
N ILE A 416 15.93 15.59 -13.44
CA ILE A 416 16.37 16.78 -12.70
C ILE A 416 15.18 17.49 -12.05
N VAL A 417 14.15 17.80 -12.83
CA VAL A 417 12.92 18.47 -12.35
C VAL A 417 12.30 17.66 -11.23
N SER A 418 12.14 16.35 -11.43
CA SER A 418 11.59 15.45 -10.43
C SER A 418 12.42 15.45 -9.15
N THR A 419 13.74 15.29 -9.24
CA THR A 419 14.62 15.25 -8.06
C THR A 419 14.53 16.55 -7.25
N VAL A 420 14.56 17.70 -7.93
CA VAL A 420 14.51 19.02 -7.29
C VAL A 420 13.16 19.26 -6.62
N VAL A 421 12.05 18.94 -7.31
CA VAL A 421 10.70 19.19 -6.80
C VAL A 421 10.34 18.21 -5.69
N TYR A 422 10.73 16.93 -5.77
CA TYR A 422 10.47 15.96 -4.69
C TYR A 422 11.29 16.22 -3.44
N ALA A 423 12.52 16.73 -3.56
CA ALA A 423 13.45 16.91 -2.44
C ALA A 423 12.84 17.57 -1.18
N PRO A 424 12.18 18.75 -1.25
CA PRO A 424 11.61 19.39 -0.05
C PRO A 424 10.50 18.56 0.60
N PHE A 425 9.63 17.93 -0.19
CA PHE A 425 8.53 17.11 0.32
C PHE A 425 9.03 15.81 0.94
N LEU A 426 10.01 15.19 0.30
CA LEU A 426 10.69 14.00 0.79
C LEU A 426 11.39 14.28 2.12
N ILE A 427 12.12 15.39 2.26
CA ILE A 427 12.78 15.76 3.52
C ILE A 427 11.74 15.93 4.64
N ALA A 428 10.60 16.56 4.34
CA ALA A 428 9.52 16.72 5.31
C ALA A 428 8.91 15.37 5.73
N TYR A 429 8.64 14.48 4.77
CA TYR A 429 8.14 13.13 5.01
C TYR A 429 9.14 12.27 5.80
N ASP A 430 10.40 12.25 5.38
CA ASP A 430 11.47 11.47 6.02
C ASP A 430 11.72 11.93 7.46
N LYS A 431 11.57 13.22 7.75
CA LYS A 431 11.63 13.74 9.14
C LYS A 431 10.53 13.17 10.03
N GLN A 432 9.33 12.94 9.49
CA GLN A 432 8.25 12.28 10.22
C GLN A 432 8.58 10.81 10.46
N ILE A 433 8.97 10.07 9.42
CA ILE A 433 9.33 8.66 9.54
C ILE A 433 10.50 8.45 10.50
N LEU A 434 11.52 9.29 10.44
CA LEU A 434 12.65 9.24 11.36
C LEU A 434 12.23 9.48 12.82
N LYS A 435 11.20 10.30 13.06
CA LYS A 435 10.64 10.48 14.40
C LYS A 435 9.94 9.21 14.86
N GLU A 436 9.15 8.58 14.00
CA GLU A 436 8.47 7.31 14.28
C GLU A 436 9.47 6.17 14.53
N GLU A 437 10.52 6.04 13.71
CA GLU A 437 11.61 5.07 13.91
C GLU A 437 12.31 5.24 15.27
N LYS A 438 12.59 6.49 15.68
CA LYS A 438 13.21 6.76 16.99
C LYS A 438 12.29 6.43 18.16
N LEU A 439 10.99 6.63 18.01
CA LEU A 439 10.01 6.27 19.05
C LEU A 439 9.91 4.74 19.17
N LEU A 440 9.91 4.01 18.05
CA LEU A 440 9.90 2.55 18.02
C LEU A 440 11.20 1.92 18.52
N ALA A 441 12.36 2.54 18.24
CA ALA A 441 13.65 2.06 18.73
C ALA A 441 13.81 2.16 20.27
N ASN A 442 13.02 3.01 20.92
CA ASN A 442 12.97 3.11 22.38
C ASN A 442 12.04 2.05 23.01
N ASP A 443 11.27 1.32 22.21
CA ASP A 443 10.43 0.21 22.62
C ASP A 443 11.19 -1.10 22.38
N GLN A 444 11.73 -1.71 23.44
CA GLN A 444 12.61 -2.91 23.39
C GLN A 444 11.96 -4.16 22.76
N SER A 445 10.68 -4.07 22.38
CA SER A 445 9.92 -5.12 21.70
C SER A 445 9.97 -5.06 20.16
N ALA A 446 10.57 -4.02 19.57
CA ALA A 446 10.59 -3.83 18.12
C ALA A 446 11.72 -4.63 17.44
N PHE A 447 11.33 -5.66 16.68
CA PHE A 447 12.18 -6.53 15.89
C PHE A 447 13.04 -5.76 14.86
N GLU A 448 14.34 -6.04 14.76
CA GLU A 448 15.19 -5.46 13.71
C GLU A 448 14.80 -5.99 12.32
N PRO A 449 14.70 -5.13 11.28
CA PRO A 449 14.40 -5.59 9.93
C PRO A 449 15.58 -6.40 9.37
N TYR A 450 15.31 -7.69 9.10
CA TYR A 450 16.23 -8.60 8.42
C TYR A 450 16.57 -8.05 7.02
N ASN A 451 17.80 -7.61 6.80
CA ASN A 451 18.30 -7.10 5.51
C ASN A 451 18.55 -8.25 4.51
N PHE A 452 17.47 -8.87 4.01
CA PHE A 452 17.50 -9.94 3.00
C PHE A 452 18.28 -9.54 1.72
N VAL A 453 18.28 -8.27 1.36
CA VAL A 453 18.98 -7.76 0.17
C VAL A 453 20.49 -7.80 0.35
N GLN A 454 20.98 -7.53 1.56
CA GLN A 454 22.41 -7.53 1.85
C GLN A 454 22.97 -8.96 1.82
N SER A 455 22.18 -9.94 2.28
CA SER A 455 22.54 -11.36 2.14
C SER A 455 22.53 -11.83 0.69
N VAL A 456 21.51 -11.48 -0.11
CA VAL A 456 21.44 -11.91 -1.53
C VAL A 456 22.55 -11.27 -2.35
N TRP A 457 22.86 -9.99 -2.14
CA TRP A 457 23.93 -9.29 -2.86
C TRP A 457 25.31 -9.87 -2.53
N TYR A 458 25.58 -10.18 -1.24
CA TYR A 458 26.82 -10.87 -0.81
C TYR A 458 26.91 -12.29 -1.38
N THR A 459 25.82 -13.06 -1.36
CA THR A 459 25.82 -14.45 -1.82
C THR A 459 25.97 -14.57 -3.34
N VAL A 460 25.40 -13.65 -4.12
CA VAL A 460 25.36 -13.75 -5.59
C VAL A 460 26.53 -13.06 -6.26
N PHE A 461 27.01 -11.91 -5.74
CA PHE A 461 27.94 -11.05 -6.47
C PHE A 461 29.35 -10.90 -5.84
N SER A 462 29.58 -11.30 -4.58
CA SER A 462 30.94 -11.27 -4.02
C SER A 462 31.67 -12.61 -4.16
N LYS A 463 31.99 -13.01 -5.39
CA LYS A 463 33.02 -14.03 -5.64
C LYS A 463 34.39 -13.37 -5.70
N LYS A 464 35.04 -13.17 -4.54
CA LYS A 464 36.50 -13.09 -4.47
C LYS A 464 37.02 -13.51 -3.10
N SER A 465 37.74 -14.64 -3.12
CA SER A 465 38.65 -15.23 -2.12
C SER A 465 38.44 -14.88 -0.65
N LEU A 466 37.98 -15.85 0.15
CA LEU A 466 38.32 -15.87 1.57
C LEU A 466 38.61 -17.29 2.09
N ASN A 467 39.90 -17.44 2.40
CA ASN A 467 40.56 -18.13 3.50
C ASN A 467 40.16 -19.57 3.84
N HIS A 468 41.13 -20.44 3.61
CA HIS A 468 41.22 -21.84 4.02
C HIS A 468 40.99 -22.05 5.54
N GLU A 469 41.11 -21.00 6.35
CA GLU A 469 40.77 -20.97 7.78
C GLU A 469 39.27 -20.98 8.07
N LEU A 470 38.45 -20.25 7.30
CA LEU A 470 36.99 -20.23 7.49
C LEU A 470 36.35 -21.56 7.08
N ILE A 471 36.91 -22.24 6.09
CA ILE A 471 36.49 -23.60 5.70
C ILE A 471 36.89 -24.62 6.77
N LYS A 472 38.02 -24.41 7.46
CA LYS A 472 38.47 -25.26 8.57
C LYS A 472 37.60 -25.04 9.81
N GLN A 473 37.32 -23.79 10.17
CA GLN A 473 36.37 -23.43 11.22
C GLN A 473 34.96 -23.95 10.93
N ALA A 474 34.44 -23.77 9.71
CA ALA A 474 33.13 -24.29 9.35
C ALA A 474 33.07 -25.82 9.35
N LYS A 475 34.18 -26.52 9.08
CA LYS A 475 34.26 -27.99 9.21
C LYS A 475 34.31 -28.41 10.69
N GLU A 476 35.07 -27.72 11.53
CA GLU A 476 35.16 -27.97 12.96
C GLU A 476 33.82 -27.66 13.67
N GLU A 477 33.17 -26.55 13.33
CA GLU A 477 31.81 -26.18 13.78
C GLU A 477 30.75 -27.19 13.31
N LYS A 478 30.87 -27.73 12.10
CA LYS A 478 29.95 -28.76 11.60
C LYS A 478 30.17 -30.11 12.29
N ILE A 479 31.38 -30.42 12.73
CA ILE A 479 31.70 -31.62 13.53
C ILE A 479 31.19 -31.43 14.97
N GLN A 480 31.42 -30.27 15.57
CA GLN A 480 30.88 -29.85 16.87
C GLN A 480 29.34 -29.89 16.87
N ALA A 481 28.68 -29.31 15.87
CA ALA A 481 27.22 -29.32 15.75
C ALA A 481 26.66 -30.73 15.53
N LYS A 482 27.40 -31.63 14.86
CA LYS A 482 27.01 -33.04 14.73
C LYS A 482 27.18 -33.82 16.03
N LEU A 483 28.22 -33.54 16.81
CA LEU A 483 28.43 -34.12 18.14
C LEU A 483 27.35 -33.64 19.10
N GLN A 484 27.08 -32.34 19.12
CA GLN A 484 26.03 -31.71 19.91
C GLN A 484 24.63 -32.18 19.49
N TYR A 485 24.38 -32.42 18.21
CA TYR A 485 23.14 -33.04 17.74
C TYR A 485 23.00 -34.49 18.20
N LYS A 486 24.09 -35.27 18.21
CA LYS A 486 24.11 -36.66 18.73
C LYS A 486 23.92 -36.69 20.24
N GLU A 487 24.49 -35.73 20.95
CA GLU A 487 24.35 -35.54 22.40
C GLU A 487 22.92 -35.11 22.75
N ASN A 488 22.34 -34.15 22.00
CA ASN A 488 20.94 -33.75 22.12
C ASN A 488 19.97 -34.90 21.78
N GLN A 489 20.31 -35.77 20.83
CA GLN A 489 19.54 -36.98 20.52
C GLN A 489 19.64 -38.03 21.63
N ASN A 490 20.77 -38.11 22.34
CA ASN A 490 20.93 -39.00 23.51
C ASN A 490 20.22 -38.43 24.74
N ILE A 491 20.21 -37.11 24.92
CA ILE A 491 19.42 -36.40 25.95
C ILE A 491 17.92 -36.57 25.70
N LEU A 492 17.48 -36.55 24.44
CA LEU A 492 16.08 -36.84 24.07
C LEU A 492 15.66 -38.30 24.31
N LYS A 493 16.62 -39.23 24.48
CA LYS A 493 16.36 -40.65 24.79
C LYS A 493 16.40 -40.97 26.27
N GLN A 494 16.95 -40.10 27.11
CA GLN A 494 16.93 -40.27 28.57
C GLN A 494 15.76 -39.47 29.19
N SER A 495 14.72 -40.22 29.57
CA SER A 495 13.63 -39.91 30.50
C SER A 495 13.55 -38.47 31.05
N ASN A 496 12.55 -37.69 30.59
CA ASN A 496 11.75 -36.74 31.39
C ASN A 496 10.72 -35.93 30.59
N PHE A 497 10.65 -36.06 29.26
CA PHE A 497 9.70 -35.29 28.44
C PHE A 497 8.23 -35.50 28.82
N GLU A 498 7.82 -36.71 29.17
CA GLU A 498 6.43 -36.97 29.62
C GLU A 498 6.14 -36.41 31.02
N ALA A 499 7.10 -36.46 31.94
CA ALA A 499 6.97 -35.88 33.28
C ALA A 499 6.84 -34.35 33.21
N GLU A 500 7.65 -33.71 32.37
CA GLU A 500 7.63 -32.25 32.19
C GLU A 500 6.41 -31.77 31.40
N LYS A 501 5.97 -32.53 30.39
CA LYS A 501 4.69 -32.31 29.70
C LYS A 501 3.49 -32.41 30.66
N ASN A 502 3.50 -33.38 31.57
CA ASN A 502 2.45 -33.51 32.59
C ASN A 502 2.52 -32.37 33.62
N LYS A 503 3.72 -31.95 34.05
CA LYS A 503 3.92 -30.78 34.92
C LYS A 503 3.35 -29.50 34.30
N ILE A 504 3.64 -29.23 33.02
CA ILE A 504 3.11 -28.08 32.28
C ILE A 504 1.59 -28.15 32.13
N LYS A 505 1.04 -29.36 31.90
CA LYS A 505 -0.41 -29.57 31.79
C LYS A 505 -1.12 -29.27 33.12
N THR A 506 -0.54 -29.68 34.25
CA THR A 506 -1.05 -29.39 35.59
C THR A 506 -0.96 -27.90 35.91
N GLN A 507 0.19 -27.26 35.68
CA GLN A 507 0.36 -25.81 35.87
C GLN A 507 -0.63 -24.98 35.04
N LYS A 508 -0.91 -25.40 33.80
CA LYS A 508 -1.90 -24.73 32.93
C LYS A 508 -3.34 -24.90 33.44
N ALA A 509 -3.65 -26.02 34.09
CA ALA A 509 -4.96 -26.25 34.70
C ALA A 509 -5.13 -25.41 35.97
N GLU A 510 -4.10 -25.37 36.83
CA GLU A 510 -4.05 -24.54 38.04
C GLU A 510 -4.19 -23.06 37.71
N PHE A 511 -3.44 -22.56 36.72
CA PHE A 511 -3.55 -21.18 36.24
C PHE A 511 -4.98 -20.84 35.78
N LYS A 512 -5.61 -21.72 34.99
CA LYS A 512 -6.98 -21.49 34.52
C LYS A 512 -7.99 -21.43 35.67
N SER A 513 -7.82 -22.30 36.67
CA SER A 513 -8.68 -22.32 37.86
C SER A 513 -8.52 -21.05 38.69
N ALA A 514 -7.28 -20.66 39.00
CA ALA A 514 -6.98 -19.46 39.77
C ALA A 514 -7.41 -18.17 39.03
N PHE A 515 -7.23 -18.12 37.70
CA PHE A 515 -7.68 -17.00 36.88
C PHE A 515 -9.22 -16.91 36.81
N ALA A 516 -9.93 -18.04 36.77
CA ALA A 516 -11.39 -18.07 36.82
C ALA A 516 -11.92 -17.59 38.18
N GLN A 517 -11.30 -18.02 39.27
CA GLN A 517 -11.64 -17.60 40.64
C GLN A 517 -11.41 -16.10 40.83
N LEU A 518 -10.25 -15.57 40.41
CA LEU A 518 -9.93 -14.13 40.47
C LEU A 518 -10.98 -13.27 39.72
N ASN A 519 -11.40 -13.71 38.53
CA ASN A 519 -12.45 -13.02 37.77
C ASN A 519 -13.83 -13.08 38.44
N SER A 520 -14.14 -14.18 39.15
CA SER A 520 -15.40 -14.31 39.89
C SER A 520 -15.44 -13.35 41.06
N THR A 521 -14.39 -13.34 41.89
CA THR A 521 -14.24 -12.45 43.04
C THR A 521 -14.31 -10.99 42.62
N TYR A 522 -13.60 -10.59 41.56
CA TYR A 522 -13.67 -9.23 41.03
C TYR A 522 -15.09 -8.82 40.61
N LYS A 523 -15.86 -9.74 40.00
CA LYS A 523 -17.25 -9.47 39.61
C LYS A 523 -18.16 -9.31 40.82
N GLU A 524 -18.01 -10.15 41.85
CA GLU A 524 -18.78 -10.08 43.08
C GLU A 524 -18.51 -8.80 43.86
N ASP A 525 -17.24 -8.43 44.04
CA ASP A 525 -16.87 -7.23 44.79
C ASP A 525 -17.27 -5.95 44.05
N LYS A 526 -17.11 -5.94 42.72
CA LYS A 526 -17.63 -4.86 41.88
C LYS A 526 -19.15 -4.72 42.02
N LEU A 527 -19.88 -5.83 42.08
CA LEU A 527 -21.33 -5.82 42.23
C LEU A 527 -21.75 -5.29 43.61
N LYS A 528 -21.04 -5.67 44.68
CA LYS A 528 -21.27 -5.14 46.04
C LYS A 528 -21.06 -3.62 46.10
N ILE A 529 -19.98 -3.11 45.51
CA ILE A 529 -19.69 -1.67 45.46
C ILE A 529 -20.77 -0.92 44.67
N VAL A 530 -21.18 -1.45 43.51
CA VAL A 530 -22.22 -0.83 42.68
C VAL A 530 -23.56 -0.79 43.40
N ASN A 531 -23.95 -1.89 44.05
CA ASN A 531 -25.23 -1.97 44.76
C ASN A 531 -25.25 -1.09 46.00
N GLY A 532 -24.17 -1.08 46.80
CA GLY A 532 -24.04 -0.19 47.97
C GLY A 532 -24.15 1.28 47.58
N PHE A 533 -23.40 1.70 46.55
CA PHE A 533 -23.48 3.08 46.04
C PHE A 533 -24.88 3.44 45.54
N LYS A 534 -25.56 2.51 44.85
CA LYS A 534 -26.91 2.75 44.34
C LYS A 534 -27.90 2.99 45.49
N THR A 535 -27.85 2.18 46.55
CA THR A 535 -28.70 2.33 47.73
C THR A 535 -28.44 3.65 48.46
N ASP A 536 -27.18 4.02 48.67
CA ASP A 536 -26.82 5.28 49.34
C ASP A 536 -27.25 6.50 48.52
N LEU A 537 -27.06 6.43 47.20
CA LEU A 537 -27.46 7.48 46.27
C LEU A 537 -28.98 7.64 46.20
N GLU A 538 -29.74 6.53 46.22
CA GLU A 538 -31.21 6.56 46.27
C GLU A 538 -31.70 7.20 47.57
N THR A 539 -31.10 6.85 48.71
CA THR A 539 -31.43 7.42 50.02
C THR A 539 -31.18 8.93 50.06
N LYS A 540 -30.01 9.39 49.60
CA LYS A 540 -29.68 10.83 49.56
C LYS A 540 -30.55 11.60 48.56
N ASN A 541 -30.90 11.00 47.41
CA ASN A 541 -31.80 11.62 46.45
C ASN A 541 -33.24 11.73 46.97
N GLN A 542 -33.71 10.79 47.79
CA GLN A 542 -35.00 10.90 48.46
C GLN A 542 -34.98 12.02 49.50
N LEU A 543 -33.92 12.10 50.32
CA LEU A 543 -33.73 13.16 51.30
C LEU A 543 -33.69 14.56 50.66
N LEU A 544 -33.01 14.68 49.51
CA LEU A 544 -32.93 15.91 48.73
C LEU A 544 -34.30 16.37 48.22
N LYS A 545 -35.18 15.44 47.84
CA LYS A 545 -36.53 15.74 47.35
C LYS A 545 -37.49 16.17 48.45
N SER A 546 -37.31 15.69 49.68
CA SER A 546 -38.16 16.05 50.82
C SER A 546 -37.75 17.35 51.51
N GLN A 547 -36.58 17.94 51.16
CA GLN A 547 -36.01 19.06 51.89
C GLN A 547 -36.38 20.42 51.29
N GLN A 548 -36.86 21.34 52.12
CA GLN A 548 -37.28 22.68 51.70
C GLN A 548 -36.32 23.80 52.14
N ASP A 549 -35.46 23.52 53.13
CA ASP A 549 -34.43 24.46 53.59
C ASP A 549 -33.26 24.53 52.58
N LYS A 550 -32.98 25.74 52.07
CA LYS A 550 -31.95 25.97 51.04
C LYS A 550 -30.53 25.59 51.50
N GLN A 551 -30.20 25.81 52.77
CA GLN A 551 -28.88 25.51 53.31
C GLN A 551 -28.70 23.98 53.43
N GLN A 552 -29.74 23.27 53.87
CA GLN A 552 -29.72 21.82 53.95
C GLN A 552 -29.73 21.15 52.57
N VAL A 553 -30.41 21.73 51.57
CA VAL A 553 -30.37 21.25 50.18
C VAL A 553 -28.96 21.30 49.60
N GLU A 554 -28.20 22.38 49.82
CA GLU A 554 -26.81 22.46 49.36
C GLU A 554 -25.89 21.48 50.09
N ASN A 555 -26.07 21.30 51.40
CA ASN A 555 -25.32 20.29 52.15
C ASN A 555 -25.55 18.87 51.59
N ILE A 556 -26.80 18.50 51.29
CA ILE A 556 -27.12 17.18 50.71
C ILE A 556 -26.52 17.02 49.30
N LYS A 557 -26.49 18.07 48.48
CA LYS A 557 -25.82 18.03 47.16
C LYS A 557 -24.32 17.80 47.29
N MET A 558 -23.68 18.43 48.27
CA MET A 558 -22.25 18.22 48.56
C MET A 558 -21.98 16.78 49.02
N GLU A 559 -22.81 16.23 49.90
CA GLU A 559 -22.71 14.82 50.31
C GLU A 559 -22.89 13.85 49.13
N ILE A 560 -23.79 14.14 48.19
CA ILE A 560 -23.97 13.34 46.95
C ILE A 560 -22.70 13.41 46.07
N LEU A 561 -22.05 14.58 46.00
CA LEU A 561 -20.82 14.75 45.24
C LEU A 561 -19.67 13.96 45.88
N GLU A 562 -19.54 14.01 47.21
CA GLU A 562 -18.57 13.20 47.96
C GLU A 562 -18.81 11.70 47.79
N LEU A 563 -20.07 11.24 47.85
CA LEU A 563 -20.45 9.86 47.57
C LEU A 563 -20.02 9.41 46.17
N LYS A 564 -20.24 10.25 45.15
CA LYS A 564 -19.80 9.96 43.76
C LYS A 564 -18.29 9.87 43.66
N ASN A 565 -17.55 10.78 44.29
CA ASN A 565 -16.09 10.77 44.29
C ASN A 565 -15.54 9.52 44.98
N LYS A 566 -16.10 9.16 46.15
CA LYS A 566 -15.75 7.94 46.89
C LYS A 566 -16.02 6.67 46.07
N TYR A 567 -17.13 6.61 45.34
CA TYR A 567 -17.42 5.50 44.43
C TYR A 567 -16.35 5.32 43.34
N TRP A 568 -15.95 6.41 42.68
CA TRP A 568 -14.93 6.34 41.62
C TRP A 568 -13.56 5.95 42.16
N GLN A 569 -13.21 6.43 43.36
CA GLN A 569 -11.97 6.07 44.04
C GLN A 569 -11.93 4.57 44.38
N VAL A 570 -12.93 4.07 45.11
CA VAL A 570 -13.01 2.65 45.52
C VAL A 570 -13.07 1.71 44.31
N ARG A 571 -13.72 2.14 43.23
CA ARG A 571 -13.77 1.37 41.98
C ARG A 571 -12.41 1.33 41.26
N ALA A 572 -11.64 2.42 41.31
CA ALA A 572 -10.29 2.46 40.74
C ALA A 572 -9.34 1.56 41.54
N GLU A 573 -9.39 1.62 42.88
CA GLU A 573 -8.60 0.77 43.77
C GLU A 573 -8.86 -0.73 43.54
N LEU A 574 -10.13 -1.13 43.42
CA LEU A 574 -10.49 -2.53 43.09
C LEU A 574 -9.96 -2.95 41.71
N GLN A 575 -9.96 -2.04 40.75
CA GLN A 575 -9.48 -2.31 39.40
C GLN A 575 -7.95 -2.50 39.41
N ASP A 576 -7.22 -1.64 40.11
CA ASP A 576 -5.77 -1.73 40.23
C ASP A 576 -5.34 -2.99 40.99
N GLU A 577 -6.04 -3.35 42.07
CA GLU A 577 -5.79 -4.60 42.81
C GLU A 577 -6.02 -5.84 41.92
N PHE A 578 -7.06 -5.84 41.09
CA PHE A 578 -7.29 -6.90 40.11
C PHE A 578 -6.18 -7.01 39.07
N TYR A 579 -5.66 -5.87 38.57
CA TYR A 579 -4.54 -5.87 37.62
C TYR A 579 -3.24 -6.37 38.26
N LEU A 580 -2.95 -5.98 39.50
CA LEU A 580 -1.79 -6.46 40.26
C LEU A 580 -1.84 -7.98 40.47
N LYS A 581 -2.94 -8.49 41.03
CA LYS A 581 -3.14 -9.94 41.24
C LYS A 581 -3.12 -10.73 39.93
N LYS A 582 -3.60 -10.13 38.83
CA LYS A 582 -3.53 -10.73 37.50
C LYS A 582 -2.09 -10.82 36.97
N MET A 583 -1.27 -9.80 37.20
CA MET A 583 0.14 -9.81 36.79
C MET A 583 0.97 -10.79 37.63
N GLU A 584 0.69 -10.88 38.94
CA GLU A 584 1.27 -11.91 39.82
C GLU A 584 0.91 -13.33 39.38
N LEU A 585 -0.28 -13.54 38.82
CA LEU A 585 -0.69 -14.86 38.30
C LEU A 585 -0.03 -15.22 36.96
N ILE A 586 0.39 -14.23 36.18
CA ILE A 586 0.98 -14.38 34.84
C ILE A 586 2.49 -14.65 34.93
N ASN A 587 3.15 -13.98 35.87
CA ASN A 587 4.57 -14.21 36.20
C ASN A 587 4.74 -15.56 36.89
#